data_AF-A0A371I8V2-F1
#
_entry.id   AF-A0A371I8V2-F1
#
_cell.length_a   1.000
_cell.length_b   1.000
_cell.length_c   1.000
_cell.angle_alpha   90.00
_cell.angle_beta   90.00
_cell.angle_gamma   90.00
#
_symmetry.space_group_name_H-M   'P 1'
#
loop_
_entity.id
_entity.type
_entity.pdbx_description
1 polymer ?
#
loop_
_entity_poly.entity_id
_entity_poly.type
_entity_poly.pdbx_seq_one_letter_code
_entity_poly.pdbx_strand_id
1 'polypeptide(L)'
;MEEESYPIRQQQRRMNLTILDVVKKEVTKLLTTRIIYPISDSQWVSPVQVVPKKSGMTVMKNQHGELEPMQIQNSWRATHKDHFPLPFIDQVMEKLAAKSHYCFLNGFSECTQIHIAPEDQHKNTFTCLRHL
;
A
#
# COMPACT_ATOMS: atom_id res chain seq x y z
N MET A 1 -10.77 14.73 2.81
CA MET A 1 -11.61 13.69 3.44
C MET A 1 -13.04 14.13 3.29
N GLU A 2 -13.99 13.20 3.29
CA GLU A 2 -15.40 13.60 3.44
C GLU A 2 -15.59 14.32 4.78
N GLU A 3 -16.44 15.36 4.82
CA GLU A 3 -16.58 16.29 5.95
C GLU A 3 -17.07 15.60 7.25
N GLU A 4 -17.62 14.39 7.13
CA GLU A 4 -18.13 13.56 8.25
C GLU A 4 -17.28 12.31 8.54
N SER A 5 -16.04 12.21 8.03
CA SER A 5 -15.20 11.04 8.28
C SER A 5 -14.51 11.10 9.65
N TYR A 6 -14.68 10.05 10.46
CA TYR A 6 -14.07 9.94 11.78
C TYR A 6 -12.78 9.10 11.75
N PRO A 7 -11.78 9.41 12.61
CA PRO A 7 -10.58 8.59 12.72
C PRO A 7 -10.92 7.16 13.16
N ILE A 8 -10.44 6.19 12.40
CA ILE A 8 -10.60 4.76 12.72
C ILE A 8 -9.26 4.18 13.13
N ARG A 9 -9.21 3.66 14.35
CA ARG A 9 -8.09 2.86 14.86
C ARG A 9 -8.43 1.37 14.81
N GLN A 10 -7.93 0.68 13.80
CA GLN A 10 -8.13 -0.76 13.67
C GLN A 10 -7.03 -1.53 14.42
N GLN A 11 -7.42 -2.62 15.09
CA GLN A 11 -6.46 -3.51 15.73
C GLN A 11 -5.70 -4.35 14.69
N GLN A 12 -4.40 -4.54 14.93
CA GLN A 12 -3.57 -5.40 14.08
C GLN A 12 -4.03 -6.86 14.19
N ARG A 13 -4.25 -7.51 13.04
CA ARG A 13 -4.59 -8.94 13.00
C ARG A 13 -3.40 -9.79 13.45
N ARG A 14 -3.68 -10.95 14.06
CA ARG A 14 -2.64 -11.90 14.48
C ARG A 14 -1.88 -12.40 13.26
N MET A 15 -0.55 -12.39 13.34
CA MET A 15 0.35 -12.88 12.29
C MET A 15 1.12 -14.10 12.78
N ASN A 16 1.46 -15.01 11.87
CA ASN A 16 2.38 -16.11 12.13
C ASN A 16 3.82 -15.57 12.30
N LEU A 17 4.65 -16.24 13.10
CA LEU A 17 6.05 -15.87 13.34
C LEU A 17 6.86 -15.72 12.05
N THR A 18 6.70 -16.61 11.07
CA THR A 18 7.45 -16.52 9.80
C THR A 18 7.08 -15.26 9.01
N ILE A 19 5.79 -14.90 9.01
CA ILE A 19 5.29 -13.70 8.32
C ILE A 19 5.78 -12.44 9.05
N LEU A 20 5.82 -12.49 10.38
CA LEU A 20 6.32 -11.41 11.22
C LEU A 20 7.78 -11.07 10.91
N ASP A 21 8.64 -12.07 10.73
CA ASP A 21 10.04 -11.83 10.36
C ASP A 21 10.19 -11.16 8.98
N VAL A 22 9.35 -11.53 8.02
CA VAL A 22 9.30 -10.89 6.69
C VAL A 22 8.85 -9.43 6.82
N VAL A 23 7.78 -9.17 7.58
CA VAL A 23 7.27 -7.81 7.82
C VAL A 23 8.34 -6.94 8.47
N LYS A 24 9.04 -7.45 9.49
CA LYS A 24 10.13 -6.71 10.15
C LYS A 24 11.22 -6.30 9.16
N LYS A 25 11.68 -7.22 8.31
CA LYS A 25 12.71 -6.92 7.29
C LYS A 25 12.27 -5.84 6.32
N GLU A 26 11.03 -5.93 5.81
CA GLU A 26 10.49 -4.94 4.88
C GLU A 26 10.30 -3.57 5.56
N VAL A 27 9.80 -3.52 6.80
CA VAL A 27 9.64 -2.26 7.55
C VAL A 27 10.99 -1.60 7.83
N THR A 28 12.01 -2.37 8.25
CA THR A 28 13.36 -1.85 8.46
C THR A 28 13.95 -1.28 7.16
N LYS A 29 13.71 -1.93 6.03
CA LYS A 29 14.13 -1.43 4.72
C LYS A 29 13.46 -0.08 4.41
N LEU A 30 12.15 0.03 4.59
CA LEU A 30 11.41 1.28 4.37
C LEU A 30 11.85 2.43 5.30
N LEU A 31 12.15 2.12 6.56
CA LEU A 31 12.73 3.08 7.51
C LEU A 31 14.13 3.54 7.07
N THR A 32 14.97 2.61 6.63
CA THR A 32 16.34 2.91 6.17
C THR A 32 16.32 3.84 4.96
N THR A 33 15.40 3.62 4.02
CA THR A 33 15.19 4.49 2.85
C THR A 33 14.40 5.75 3.15
N ARG A 34 14.01 5.99 4.41
CA ARG A 34 13.20 7.15 4.85
C ARG A 34 11.86 7.31 4.13
N ILE A 35 11.29 6.21 3.64
CA ILE A 35 9.95 6.19 3.03
C ILE A 35 8.88 6.30 4.12
N ILE A 36 9.16 5.74 5.29
CA ILE A 36 8.30 5.81 6.49
C ILE A 36 9.12 6.28 7.69
N TYR A 37 8.43 6.74 8.73
CA TYR A 37 9.03 7.15 10.01
C TYR A 37 8.13 6.71 11.18
N PRO A 38 8.68 6.50 12.39
CA PRO A 38 7.89 6.11 13.54
C PRO A 38 7.03 7.27 14.07
N ILE A 39 5.80 6.96 14.46
CA ILE A 39 4.85 7.87 15.12
C ILE A 39 4.20 7.14 16.30
N SER A 40 4.04 7.83 17.44
CA SER A 40 3.49 7.21 18.66
C SER A 40 1.97 7.32 18.75
N ASP A 41 1.40 8.46 18.36
CA ASP A 41 0.04 8.85 18.76
C ASP A 41 -0.89 9.18 17.57
N SER A 42 -0.98 8.29 16.58
CA SER A 42 -1.95 8.46 15.49
C SER A 42 -3.35 7.98 15.88
N GLN A 43 -4.35 8.82 15.64
CA GLN A 43 -5.77 8.45 15.74
C GLN A 43 -6.23 7.57 14.57
N TRP A 44 -5.52 7.63 13.44
CA TRP A 44 -5.75 6.79 12.26
C TRP A 44 -4.80 5.60 12.31
N VAL A 45 -5.33 4.39 12.31
CA VAL A 45 -4.48 3.18 12.24
C VAL A 45 -5.14 2.15 11.34
N SER A 46 -4.44 1.82 10.26
CA SER A 46 -4.79 0.68 9.41
C SER A 46 -3.94 -0.54 9.79
N PRO A 47 -4.50 -1.77 9.75
CA PRO A 47 -3.74 -2.97 10.00
C PRO A 47 -2.87 -3.31 8.80
N VAL A 48 -1.66 -3.80 9.05
CA VAL A 48 -0.76 -4.33 8.00
C VAL A 48 -1.26 -5.69 7.56
N GLN A 49 -1.29 -5.89 6.24
CA GLN A 49 -1.64 -7.15 5.61
C GLN A 49 -0.52 -7.56 4.64
N VAL A 50 -0.08 -8.81 4.76
CA VAL A 50 0.97 -9.36 3.90
C VAL A 50 0.31 -10.14 2.79
N VAL A 51 0.60 -9.77 1.55
CA VAL A 51 0.12 -10.46 0.35
C VAL A 51 1.32 -11.07 -0.37
N PRO A 52 1.37 -12.41 -0.53
CA PRO A 52 2.42 -13.06 -1.31
C PRO A 52 2.37 -12.60 -2.77
N LYS A 53 3.49 -12.11 -3.32
CA LYS A 53 3.57 -11.69 -4.73
C LYS A 53 3.90 -12.90 -5.61
N LYS A 54 3.17 -13.09 -6.71
CA LYS A 54 3.36 -14.21 -7.65
C LYS A 54 4.74 -14.28 -8.31
N SER A 55 5.54 -13.21 -8.27
CA SER A 55 6.81 -13.09 -8.99
C SER A 55 8.06 -13.50 -8.18
N GLY A 56 7.94 -14.44 -7.24
CA GLY A 56 9.09 -14.96 -6.47
C GLY A 56 9.18 -14.50 -5.02
N MET A 57 8.10 -14.67 -4.24
CA MET A 57 8.13 -14.60 -2.78
C MET A 57 7.31 -15.77 -2.21
N THR A 58 7.86 -16.48 -1.24
CA THR A 58 7.45 -17.83 -0.83
C THR A 58 6.00 -17.89 -0.39
N VAL A 59 5.22 -18.72 -1.08
CA VAL A 59 3.87 -19.12 -0.69
C VAL A 59 4.00 -20.06 0.50
N MET A 60 3.70 -19.58 1.71
CA MET A 60 3.68 -20.44 2.89
C MET A 60 2.30 -21.08 3.02
N LYS A 61 2.24 -22.41 2.92
CA LYS A 61 1.03 -23.19 3.20
C LYS A 61 0.62 -22.95 4.66
N ASN A 62 -0.66 -22.71 4.89
CA ASN A 62 -1.20 -22.76 6.25
C ASN A 62 -1.07 -24.19 6.81
N GLN A 63 -1.32 -24.36 8.11
CA GLN A 63 -1.30 -25.68 8.78
C GLN A 63 -2.31 -26.70 8.22
N HIS A 64 -3.17 -26.30 7.28
CA HIS A 64 -4.17 -27.14 6.61
C HIS A 64 -3.94 -27.22 5.07
N GLY A 65 -2.82 -26.67 4.57
CA GLY A 65 -2.44 -26.71 3.15
C GLY A 65 -3.10 -25.68 2.23
N GLU A 66 -3.94 -24.78 2.73
CA GLU A 66 -4.72 -23.83 1.93
C GLU A 66 -4.00 -22.50 1.68
N LEU A 67 -4.27 -21.92 0.52
CA LEU A 67 -3.73 -20.65 0.05
C LEU A 67 -4.73 -19.54 0.35
N GLU A 68 -4.69 -19.00 1.56
CA GLU A 68 -5.62 -17.96 2.00
C GLU A 68 -5.20 -16.58 1.44
N PRO A 69 -5.98 -15.96 0.52
CA PRO A 69 -5.80 -14.57 0.13
C PRO A 69 -6.45 -13.71 1.21
N MET A 70 -5.64 -12.99 1.97
CA MET A 70 -6.17 -12.15 3.04
C MET A 70 -6.85 -10.92 2.40
N GLN A 71 -8.19 -10.81 2.55
CA GLN A 71 -9.01 -9.73 1.98
C GLN A 71 -8.75 -8.38 2.69
N ILE A 72 -8.73 -7.30 1.90
CA ILE A 72 -8.41 -5.93 2.33
C ILE A 72 -9.66 -5.25 2.90
N GLN A 73 -9.54 -4.62 4.07
CA GLN A 73 -10.50 -3.64 4.58
C GLN A 73 -9.73 -2.33 4.82
N ASN A 74 -9.89 -1.37 3.91
CA ASN A 74 -8.97 -0.25 3.74
C ASN A 74 -9.64 1.13 3.93
N SER A 75 -8.83 2.07 4.44
CA SER A 75 -9.08 3.49 4.76
C SER A 75 -9.62 4.35 3.60
N TRP A 76 -9.53 3.89 2.35
CA TRP A 76 -9.91 4.64 1.14
C TRP A 76 -11.38 5.08 1.09
N ARG A 77 -12.28 4.42 1.84
CA ARG A 77 -13.70 4.80 1.91
C ARG A 77 -13.91 6.19 2.51
N ALA A 78 -12.98 6.70 3.31
CA ALA A 78 -13.06 8.02 3.92
C ALA A 78 -12.46 9.14 3.05
N THR A 79 -11.74 8.79 1.97
CA THR A 79 -11.02 9.77 1.16
C THR A 79 -11.92 10.29 0.06
N HIS A 80 -12.01 11.62 -0.08
CA HIS A 80 -12.73 12.25 -1.18
C HIS A 80 -12.07 11.84 -2.50
N LYS A 81 -12.88 11.43 -3.48
CA LYS A 81 -12.37 11.01 -4.78
C LYS A 81 -12.09 12.24 -5.63
N ASP A 82 -10.84 12.42 -6.01
CA ASP A 82 -10.50 13.41 -7.03
C ASP A 82 -10.92 12.90 -8.40
N HIS A 83 -11.60 13.74 -9.16
CA HIS A 83 -12.07 13.45 -10.51
C HIS A 83 -11.07 13.96 -11.55
N PHE A 84 -9.80 13.54 -11.41
CA PHE A 84 -8.78 13.87 -12.40
C PHE A 84 -9.14 13.20 -13.74
N PRO A 85 -9.28 13.97 -14.84
CA PRO A 85 -9.69 13.42 -16.13
C PRO A 85 -8.54 12.62 -16.75
N LEU A 86 -8.55 11.30 -16.55
CA LEU A 86 -7.64 10.40 -17.24
C LEU A 86 -8.12 10.20 -18.69
N PRO A 87 -7.21 10.24 -19.69
CA PRO A 87 -7.59 9.97 -21.07
C PRO A 87 -8.05 8.52 -21.22
N PHE A 88 -9.05 8.29 -22.06
CA PHE A 88 -9.45 6.93 -22.41
C PHE A 88 -8.32 6.23 -23.16
N ILE A 89 -8.18 4.92 -22.95
CA ILE A 89 -7.15 4.10 -23.58
C ILE A 89 -7.17 4.29 -25.10
N ASP A 90 -8.36 4.28 -25.71
CA ASP A 90 -8.52 4.44 -27.16
C ASP A 90 -7.94 5.76 -27.70
N GLN A 91 -8.08 6.86 -26.94
CA GLN A 91 -7.51 8.16 -27.33
C GLN A 91 -5.98 8.15 -27.30
N VAL A 92 -5.40 7.41 -26.36
CA VAL A 92 -3.94 7.22 -26.29
C VAL A 92 -3.48 6.34 -27.46
N MET A 93 -4.23 5.27 -27.75
CA MET A 93 -3.92 4.34 -28.83
C MET A 93 -4.01 4.98 -30.21
N GLU A 94 -5.02 5.82 -30.48
CA GLU A 94 -5.17 6.54 -31.74
C GLU A 94 -3.97 7.50 -32.00
N LYS A 95 -3.50 8.18 -30.95
CA LYS A 95 -2.30 9.04 -31.03
C LYS A 95 -1.02 8.26 -31.30
N LEU A 96 -0.94 7.01 -30.85
CA LEU A 96 0.19 6.12 -31.05
C LEU A 96 0.16 5.43 -32.43
N ALA A 97 -1.02 5.16 -32.99
CA ALA A 97 -1.19 4.45 -34.26
C ALA A 97 -0.50 5.14 -35.46
N ALA A 98 -0.31 6.46 -35.41
CA ALA A 98 0.39 7.23 -36.44
C ALA A 98 1.92 7.35 -36.21
N LYS A 99 2.49 6.64 -35.24
CA LYS A 99 3.93 6.70 -34.90
C LYS A 99 4.63 5.42 -35.34
N SER A 100 5.79 5.56 -35.98
CA SER A 100 6.61 4.42 -36.42
C SER A 100 7.38 3.75 -35.28
N HIS A 101 7.61 4.46 -34.17
CA HIS A 101 8.36 3.99 -33.00
C HIS A 101 7.74 4.55 -31.72
N TYR A 102 7.73 3.74 -30.65
CA TYR A 102 7.34 4.16 -29.30
C TYR A 102 8.22 3.44 -28.26
N CYS A 103 8.36 4.06 -27.09
CA CYS A 103 9.07 3.47 -25.95
C CYS A 103 8.13 3.39 -24.75
N PHE A 104 8.14 2.26 -24.06
CA PHE A 104 7.42 2.09 -22.80
C PHE A 104 8.39 2.32 -21.63
N LEU A 105 8.10 3.33 -20.82
CA LEU A 105 8.74 3.51 -19.52
C LEU A 105 7.83 2.91 -18.47
N ASN A 106 8.37 2.01 -17.65
CA ASN A 106 7.60 1.43 -16.56
C ASN A 106 7.73 2.32 -15.32
N GLY A 107 6.59 2.77 -14.81
CA GLY A 107 6.43 3.51 -13.57
C GLY A 107 6.66 2.69 -12.30
N PHE A 108 7.61 1.76 -12.30
CA PHE A 108 7.84 0.91 -11.14
C PHE A 108 8.20 1.81 -9.95
N SER A 109 7.38 1.76 -8.88
CA SER A 109 7.50 2.57 -7.67
C SER A 109 7.06 4.05 -7.75
N GLU A 110 6.35 4.46 -8.81
CA GLU A 110 5.82 5.84 -8.94
C GLU A 110 5.09 6.34 -7.69
N CYS A 111 4.28 5.50 -7.05
CA CYS A 111 3.56 5.87 -5.82
C CYS A 111 4.47 6.22 -4.63
N THR A 112 5.73 5.74 -4.63
CA THR A 112 6.70 6.06 -3.56
C THR A 112 7.54 7.31 -3.85
N GLN A 113 7.49 7.83 -5.08
CA GLN A 113 8.20 9.06 -5.46
C GLN A 113 7.42 10.33 -5.09
N ILE A 114 6.09 10.22 -5.01
CA ILE A 114 5.22 11.36 -4.69
C ILE A 114 5.16 11.53 -3.17
N HIS A 115 5.59 12.69 -2.69
CA HIS A 115 5.50 13.04 -1.27
C HIS A 115 4.04 13.27 -0.85
N ILE A 116 3.66 12.70 0.29
CA ILE A 116 2.37 12.97 0.94
C ILE A 116 2.46 14.34 1.62
N ALA A 117 1.45 15.18 1.40
CA ALA A 117 1.31 16.47 2.07
C ALA A 117 1.41 16.30 3.60
N PRO A 118 2.20 17.13 4.32
CA PRO A 118 2.43 16.96 5.76
C PRO A 118 1.15 16.80 6.59
N GLU A 119 0.09 17.50 6.20
CA GLU A 119 -1.22 17.51 6.84
C GLU A 119 -1.94 16.16 6.74
N ASP A 120 -1.62 15.36 5.73
CA ASP A 120 -2.26 14.07 5.44
C ASP A 120 -1.42 12.86 5.85
N GLN A 121 -0.15 13.02 6.23
CA GLN A 121 0.76 11.92 6.55
C GLN A 121 0.23 11.01 7.65
N HIS A 122 -0.34 11.60 8.71
CA HIS A 122 -0.88 10.86 9.85
C HIS A 122 -2.03 9.89 9.46
N LYS A 123 -2.73 10.14 8.35
CA LYS A 123 -3.86 9.33 7.87
C LYS A 123 -3.42 8.00 7.26
N ASN A 124 -2.16 7.90 6.85
CA ASN A 124 -1.55 6.69 6.29
C ASN A 124 -0.81 5.85 7.33
N THR A 125 -1.05 6.11 8.62
CA THR A 125 -0.40 5.36 9.70
C THR A 125 -0.90 3.92 9.75
N PHE A 126 0.05 3.01 9.95
CA PHE A 126 -0.20 1.60 10.22
C PHE A 126 0.51 1.18 11.50
N THR A 127 -0.02 0.17 12.18
CA THR A 127 0.66 -0.42 13.34
C THR A 127 1.46 -1.63 12.91
N CYS A 128 2.76 -1.62 13.20
CA CYS A 128 3.57 -2.84 13.23
C CYS A 128 3.71 -3.31 14.69
N LEU A 129 3.90 -4.62 14.90
CA LEU A 129 3.93 -5.22 16.23
C LEU A 129 4.96 -4.53 17.13
N ARG A 130 4.61 -4.41 18.44
CA ARG A 130 5.18 -3.54 19.48
C ARG A 130 6.70 -3.63 19.76
N HIS A 131 7.47 -4.42 19.00
CA HIS A 131 8.91 -4.55 19.14
C HIS A 131 9.57 -4.61 17.76
N LEU A 132 9.79 -3.42 17.18
CA LEU A 132 10.85 -3.15 16.21
C LEU A 132 11.99 -2.46 16.96
#